data_AF-A0A660PBY7-F1
#
_entry.id   AF-A0A660PBY7-F1
#
_cell.length_a   1.000
_cell.length_b   1.000
_cell.length_c   1.000
_cell.angle_alpha   90.00
_cell.angle_beta   90.00
_cell.angle_gamma   90.00
#
_symmetry.space_group_name_H-M   'P 1'
#
loop_
_entity.id
_entity.type
_entity.pdbx_description
1 polymer ?
#
loop_
_entity_poly.entity_id
_entity_poly.type
_entity_poly.pdbx_seq_one_letter_code
_entity_poly.pdbx_strand_id
1 'polypeptide(L)' 'MDNLLEELEEYRLEHRITQKQLAELLGVAFVTVSRWLNGHTKPNKIQTHHIKKLLTQKKK' A
#
# COMPACT_ATOMS: atom_id res chain seq x y z
N MET A 1 1.79 -9.85 -12.99
CA MET A 1 2.49 -8.73 -12.32
C MET A 1 1.45 -8.03 -11.46
N ASP A 2 0.72 -8.81 -10.66
CA ASP A 2 -0.62 -8.45 -10.15
C ASP A 2 -0.73 -8.55 -8.63
N ASN A 3 0.35 -8.92 -7.94
CA ASN A 3 0.32 -9.16 -6.50
C ASN A 3 0.68 -7.95 -5.62
N LEU A 4 0.98 -6.79 -6.20
CA LEU A 4 1.51 -5.65 -5.41
C LEU A 4 0.52 -5.14 -4.37
N LEU A 5 -0.78 -5.12 -4.71
CA LEU A 5 -1.83 -4.67 -3.79
C LEU A 5 -2.17 -5.73 -2.74
N GLU A 6 -2.04 -7.01 -3.08
CA GLU A 6 -2.14 -8.12 -2.13
C GLU A 6 -0.98 -8.07 -1.13
N GLU A 7 0.27 -7.93 -1.58
CA GLU A 7 1.44 -7.76 -0.70
C GLU A 7 1.32 -6.51 0.20
N LEU A 8 0.72 -5.44 -0.32
CA LEU A 8 0.46 -4.23 0.45
C LEU A 8 -0.60 -4.45 1.55
N GLU A 9 -1.64 -5.22 1.25
CA GLU A 9 -2.68 -5.57 2.23
C GLU A 9 -2.14 -6.53 3.30
N GLU A 10 -1.35 -7.52 2.90
CA GLU A 10 -0.66 -8.42 3.83
C GLU A 10 0.24 -7.64 4.79
N TYR A 11 1.05 -6.72 4.28
CA TYR A 11 1.87 -5.82 5.10
C TYR A 11 1.00 -5.05 6.11
N ARG A 12 -0.13 -4.51 5.67
CA ARG A 12 -1.05 -3.76 6.54
C ARG A 12 -1.56 -4.63 7.70
N LEU A 13 -1.94 -5.87 7.40
CA LEU A 13 -2.49 -6.83 8.36
C LEU A 13 -1.43 -7.32 9.35
N GLU A 14 -0.25 -7.70 8.87
CA GLU A 14 0.87 -8.14 9.71
C GLU A 14 1.32 -7.07 10.71
N HIS A 15 1.40 -5.82 10.24
CA HIS A 15 1.78 -4.68 11.06
C HIS A 15 0.62 -4.11 11.90
N ARG A 16 -0.59 -4.67 11.77
CA ARG A 16 -1.81 -4.27 12.52
C ARG A 16 -2.12 -2.77 12.40
N ILE A 17 -1.84 -2.19 11.24
CA ILE A 17 -2.12 -0.77 10.96
C ILE A 17 -3.45 -0.62 10.21
N THR A 18 -4.11 0.50 10.43
CA THR A 18 -5.32 0.87 9.69
C THR A 18 -4.96 1.31 8.27
N GLN A 19 -5.94 1.29 7.36
CA GLN A 19 -5.76 1.88 6.02
C GLN A 19 -5.40 3.38 6.07
N LYS A 20 -5.83 4.09 7.13
CA LYS A 20 -5.46 5.50 7.35
C LYS A 20 -3.97 5.64 7.70
N GLN A 21 -3.47 4.83 8.63
CA GLN A 21 -2.04 4.80 8.97
C GLN A 21 -1.19 4.36 7.78
N LEU A 22 -1.66 3.39 6.98
CA LEU A 22 -0.98 3.01 5.75
C LEU A 22 -0.90 4.17 4.75
N ALA A 23 -1.97 4.95 4.62
CA ALA A 23 -2.00 6.13 3.77
C ALA A 23 -1.02 7.20 4.25
N GLU A 24 -0.92 7.43 5.56
CA GLU A 24 0.07 8.32 6.19
C GLU A 24 1.50 7.86 5.89
N LEU A 25 1.80 6.56 6.00
CA LEU A 25 3.12 5.99 5.64
C LEU A 25 3.47 6.19 4.16
N LEU A 26 2.47 6.11 3.28
CA LEU A 26 2.64 6.27 1.84
C LEU A 26 2.53 7.73 1.36
N GLY A 27 2.20 8.68 2.25
CA GLY A 27 2.03 10.08 1.92
C GLY A 27 0.85 10.35 0.96
N VAL A 28 -0.22 9.56 1.05
CA VAL A 28 -1.43 9.70 0.22
C VAL A 28 -2.68 9.85 1.07
N ALA A 29 -3.79 10.27 0.46
CA ALA A 29 -5.07 10.34 1.17
C ALA A 29 -5.61 8.94 1.48
N PHE A 30 -6.35 8.80 2.60
CA PHE A 30 -7.02 7.56 2.99
C PHE A 30 -7.88 6.96 1.85
N VAL A 31 -8.67 7.81 1.17
CA VAL A 31 -9.54 7.39 0.05
C VAL A 31 -8.76 6.76 -1.10
N THR A 32 -7.50 7.14 -1.28
CA THR A 32 -6.62 6.59 -2.31
C THR A 32 -6.26 5.15 -1.99
N VAL A 33 -5.81 4.87 -0.77
CA VAL A 33 -5.50 3.51 -0.30
C VAL A 33 -6.75 2.63 -0.31
N SER A 34 -7.88 3.15 0.19
CA SER A 34 -9.15 2.41 0.17
C SER A 34 -9.57 2.00 -1.23
N ARG A 35 -9.45 2.90 -2.23
CA ARG A 35 -9.75 2.57 -3.63
C ARG A 35 -8.79 1.54 -4.23
N TRP A 36 -7.53 1.50 -3.82
CA TRP A 36 -6.60 0.47 -4.28
C TRP A 36 -6.93 -0.90 -3.71
N LEU A 37 -7.10 -0.98 -2.40
CA LEU A 37 -7.35 -2.25 -1.70
C LEU A 37 -8.71 -2.86 -2.05
N ASN A 38 -9.70 -2.02 -2.39
CA ASN A 38 -11.00 -2.46 -2.90
C ASN A 38 -11.03 -2.66 -4.43
N GLY A 39 -9.90 -2.56 -5.13
CA GLY A 39 -9.80 -2.81 -6.57
C GLY A 39 -10.42 -1.75 -7.49
N HIS A 40 -10.84 -0.60 -6.96
CA HIS A 40 -11.45 0.47 -7.76
C HIS A 40 -10.45 1.23 -8.63
N THR A 41 -9.21 1.37 -8.19
CA THR A 41 -8.15 2.07 -8.94
C THR A 41 -6.80 1.39 -8.74
N LYS A 42 -5.84 1.67 -9.64
CA LYS A 42 -4.45 1.21 -9.49
C LYS A 42 -3.54 2.39 -9.13
N PRO A 43 -2.49 2.17 -8.32
CA PRO A 43 -1.48 3.19 -8.05
C PRO A 43 -0.74 3.58 -9.33
N ASN A 44 -0.40 4.87 -9.47
CA ASN A 44 0.44 5.34 -10.56
C ASN A 44 1.91 4.91 -10.37
N LYS A 45 2.81 5.28 -11.29
CA LYS A 45 4.23 4.91 -11.23
C LYS A 45 4.93 5.38 -9.95
N ILE A 46 4.65 6.60 -9.49
CA ILE A 46 5.24 7.17 -8.27
C ILE A 46 4.74 6.38 -7.05
N GLN A 47 3.43 6.18 -6.95
CA GLN A 47 2.82 5.44 -5.84
C GLN A 47 3.31 3.98 -5.80
N THR A 48 3.40 3.33 -6.97
CA THR A 48 3.97 1.99 -7.12
C THR A 48 5.41 1.91 -6.61
N HIS A 49 6.23 2.93 -6.89
CA HIS A 49 7.60 3.00 -6.38
C HIS A 49 7.63 3.11 -4.85
N HIS A 50 6.80 3.97 -4.25
CA HIS A 50 6.71 4.11 -2.79
C HIS A 50 6.19 2.84 -2.11
N ILE A 51 5.18 2.19 -2.68
CA ILE A 51 4.67 0.90 -2.18
C ILE A 51 5.79 -0.16 -2.19
N LYS A 52 6.51 -0.31 -3.31
CA LYS A 52 7.65 -1.24 -3.39
C LYS A 52 8.74 -0.90 -2.37
N LYS A 53 9.07 0.38 -2.21
CA LYS A 53 10.05 0.84 -1.22
C LYS A 53 9.62 0.50 0.21
N LEU A 54 8.34 0.66 0.55
CA LEU A 54 7.79 0.27 1.84
C LEU A 54 7.93 -1.25 2.06
N LEU A 55 7.53 -2.06 1.08
CA LEU A 55 7.58 -3.53 1.16
C LEU A 55 9.02 -4.08 1.21
N THR A 56 9.97 -3.46 0.52
CA THR A 56 11.38 -3.91 0.52
C THR A 56 12.10 -3.66 1.85
N GLN A 57 11.67 -2.67 2.64
CA GLN A 57 12.24 -2.41 3.97
C GLN A 57 11.97 -3.56 4.96
N LYS A 58 11.01 -4.46 4.66
CA LYS A 58 10.71 -5.67 5.45
C LYS A 58 11.77 -6.77 5.28
N LYS A 59 12.58 -6.79 4.21
CA LYS A 59 13.49 -7.91 3.90
C LYS A 59 14.81 -7.92 4.69
N LYS A 60 14.88 -7.21 5.82
CA LYS A 60 16.11 -7.08 6.62
C LYS A 60 15.92 -7.59 8.04
#